data_AF-X0ZE10-F1
#
_entry.id   AF-X0ZE10-F1
#
_cell.length_a   1.000
_cell.length_b   1.000
_cell.length_c   1.000
_cell.angle_alpha   90.00
_cell.angle_beta   90.00
_cell.angle_gamma   90.00
#
_symmetry.space_group_name_H-M   'P 1'
#
loop_
_entity.id
_entity.type
_entity.pdbx_description
1 polymer ?
#
loop_
_entity_poly.entity_id
_entity_poly.type
_entity_poly.pdbx_seq_one_letter_code
_entity_poly.pdbx_strand_id
1 'polypeptide(L)' 'MLAVEKTGVETNERGWIKTNKYLETTKSNIWCFGDANGLYQFRHKANYEADLCANNIFGPESDKKEADYSVSA' A
#
# COMPACT_ATOMS: atom_id res chain seq x y z
N MET A 1 -11.90 10.06 11.84
CA MET A 1 -11.43 9.86 10.46
C MET A 1 -10.11 10.62 10.30
N LEU A 2 -9.13 10.08 9.57
CA LEU A 2 -7.85 10.75 9.33
C LEU A 2 -8.02 11.83 8.26
N ALA A 3 -7.37 12.99 8.43
CA ALA A 3 -7.37 14.10 7.48
C ALA A 3 -6.25 13.89 6.43
N VAL A 4 -6.35 12.81 5.64
CA VAL A 4 -5.32 12.39 4.68
C VAL A 4 -5.02 13.49 3.66
N GLU A 5 -6.01 14.27 3.28
CA GLU A 5 -5.90 15.42 2.38
C GLU A 5 -4.88 16.47 2.85
N LYS A 6 -4.68 16.62 4.17
CA LYS A 6 -3.71 17.56 4.73
C LYS A 6 -2.26 17.11 4.57
N THR A 7 -2.03 15.84 4.25
CA THR A 7 -0.70 15.28 3.99
C THR A 7 -0.23 15.51 2.55
N GLY A 8 -1.17 15.85 1.65
CA GLY A 8 -0.95 15.90 0.22
C GLY A 8 -0.81 14.53 -0.46
N VAL A 9 -1.06 13.42 0.26
CA VAL A 9 -1.23 12.10 -0.35
C VAL A 9 -2.44 12.12 -1.27
N GLU A 10 -2.25 11.62 -2.48
CA GLU A 10 -3.34 11.54 -3.46
C GLU A 10 -4.31 10.41 -3.14
N THR A 11 -5.60 10.69 -3.35
CA THR A 11 -6.65 9.69 -3.37
C THR A 11 -7.23 9.56 -4.78
N ASN A 12 -7.88 8.44 -5.08
CA ASN A 12 -8.65 8.30 -6.31
C ASN A 12 -10.05 8.92 -6.16
N GLU A 13 -10.85 8.89 -7.23
CA GLU A 13 -12.20 9.47 -7.27
C GLU A 13 -13.16 8.89 -6.22
N ARG A 14 -12.88 7.68 -5.71
CA ARG A 14 -13.64 7.00 -4.67
C ARG A 14 -13.13 7.30 -3.26
N GLY A 15 -12.09 8.12 -3.11
CA GLY A 15 -11.49 8.50 -1.84
C GLY A 15 -10.46 7.51 -1.29
N TRP A 16 -10.09 6.45 -2.04
CA TRP A 16 -9.06 5.51 -1.61
C TRP A 16 -7.66 6.07 -1.82
N ILE A 17 -6.73 5.75 -0.92
CA ILE A 17 -5.34 6.20 -1.03
C ILE A 17 -4.70 5.52 -2.25
N LYS A 18 -4.18 6.34 -3.18
CA LYS A 18 -3.47 5.81 -4.35
C LYS A 18 -2.10 5.32 -3.92
N THR A 19 -1.78 4.11 -4.33
CA THR A 19 -0.44 3.53 -4.17
C THR A 19 0.09 3.01 -5.48
N ASN A 20 1.41 2.96 -5.61
CA ASN A 20 2.05 2.22 -6.67
C ASN A 20 2.09 0.70 -6.33
N LYS A 21 2.73 -0.09 -7.20
CA LYS A 21 2.90 -1.53 -7.03
C LYS A 21 3.78 -1.96 -5.85
N TYR A 22 4.46 -1.03 -5.19
CA TYR A 22 5.26 -1.24 -3.99
C TYR A 22 4.57 -0.75 -2.71
N LEU A 23 3.27 -0.39 -2.80
CA LEU A 23 2.44 0.15 -1.70
C LEU A 23 2.84 1.56 -1.24
N GLU A 24 3.66 2.25 -2.02
CA GLU A 24 4.08 3.64 -1.76
C GLU A 24 2.99 4.61 -2.21
N THR A 25 2.73 5.63 -1.40
CA THR A 25 1.85 6.74 -1.79
C THR A 25 2.58 7.76 -2.68
N THR A 26 1.91 8.84 -3.06
CA THR A 26 2.54 9.96 -3.78
C THR A 26 3.49 10.80 -2.92
N LYS A 27 3.55 10.54 -1.62
CA LYS A 27 4.47 11.20 -0.69
C LYS A 27 5.55 10.22 -0.25
N SER A 28 6.79 10.70 -0.28
CA SER A 28 7.94 9.94 0.21
C SER A 28 7.75 9.58 1.69
N ASN A 29 8.22 8.38 2.06
CA ASN A 29 8.13 7.84 3.41
C ASN A 29 6.69 7.65 3.95
N ILE A 30 5.70 7.58 3.06
CA ILE A 30 4.31 7.27 3.40
C ILE A 30 3.83 6.13 2.50
N TRP A 31 3.32 5.07 3.14
CA TRP A 31 2.79 3.87 2.50
C TRP A 31 1.33 3.64 2.90
N CYS A 32 0.62 2.84 2.11
CA CYS A 32 -0.74 2.41 2.43
C CYS A 32 -1.00 0.99 1.92
N PHE A 33 -1.71 0.19 2.71
CA PHE A 33 -2.06 -1.18 2.37
C PHE A 33 -3.39 -1.58 3.03
N GLY A 34 -3.88 -2.77 2.70
CA GLY A 34 -5.15 -3.32 3.14
C GLY A 34 -6.32 -2.53 2.57
N ASP A 35 -7.47 -2.62 3.24
CA ASP A 35 -8.72 -2.00 2.80
C ASP A 35 -8.60 -0.49 2.53
N ALA A 36 -7.63 0.21 3.14
CA ALA A 36 -7.41 1.64 2.98
C ALA A 36 -6.94 2.05 1.56
N ASN A 37 -6.31 1.15 0.80
CA ASN A 37 -5.91 1.41 -0.58
C ASN A 37 -7.04 1.10 -1.60
N GLY A 38 -8.11 0.44 -1.15
CA GLY A 38 -9.30 0.14 -1.95
C GLY A 38 -9.10 -0.89 -3.07
N LEU A 39 -8.00 -1.66 -3.06
CA LEU A 39 -7.71 -2.69 -4.07
C LEU A 39 -8.45 -4.00 -3.77
N TYR A 40 -8.17 -4.61 -2.62
CA TYR A 40 -8.78 -5.88 -2.18
C TYR A 40 -9.10 -5.84 -0.69
N GLN A 41 -10.38 -5.91 -0.34
CA GLN A 41 -10.86 -5.78 1.04
C GLN A 41 -10.97 -7.14 1.73
N PHE A 42 -9.86 -7.87 1.78
CA PHE A 42 -9.77 -9.19 2.40
C PHE A 42 -8.60 -9.27 3.38
N ARG A 43 -8.84 -9.89 4.54
CA ARG A 43 -7.81 -10.04 5.59
C ARG A 43 -6.53 -10.71 5.09
N HIS A 44 -6.63 -11.76 4.30
CA HIS A 44 -5.45 -12.48 3.79
C HIS A 44 -4.62 -11.61 2.83
N LYS A 45 -5.26 -10.72 2.06
CA LYS A 45 -4.58 -9.74 1.21
C LYS A 45 -3.89 -8.66 2.03
N ALA A 46 -4.59 -8.10 3.03
CA ALA A 46 -4.01 -7.11 3.93
C ALA A 46 -2.78 -7.64 4.70
N ASN A 47 -2.81 -8.90 5.13
CA ASN A 47 -1.66 -9.56 5.76
C ASN A 47 -0.48 -9.68 4.80
N TYR A 48 -0.72 -10.16 3.57
CA TYR A 48 0.30 -10.26 2.53
C TYR A 48 0.93 -8.89 2.21
N GLU A 49 0.11 -7.86 2.05
CA GLU A 49 0.59 -6.51 1.79
C GLU A 49 1.35 -5.93 2.99
N ALA A 50 1.00 -6.28 4.23
CA ALA A 50 1.73 -5.84 5.42
C ALA A 50 3.16 -6.39 5.42
N ASP A 51 3.32 -7.70 5.16
CA ASP A 51 4.63 -8.35 5.08
C ASP A 51 5.47 -7.76 3.93
N LEU A 52 4.84 -7.56 2.77
CA LEU A 52 5.48 -6.94 1.62
C LEU A 52 5.93 -5.50 1.91
N CYS A 53 5.06 -4.69 2.53
CA CYS A 53 5.33 -3.31 2.86
C CYS A 53 6.48 -3.21 3.86
N ALA A 54 6.48 -4.05 4.91
CA ALA A 54 7.58 -4.10 5.87
C ALA A 54 8.91 -4.50 5.21
N ASN A 55 8.90 -5.48 4.30
CA ASN A 55 10.09 -5.85 3.54
C ASN A 55 10.60 -4.71 2.65
N ASN A 56 9.70 -4.00 1.95
CA ASN A 56 10.07 -2.87 1.09
C ASN A 56 10.58 -1.64 1.87
N ILE A 57 10.14 -1.45 3.12
CA ILE A 57 10.58 -0.32 3.97
C ILE A 57 11.93 -0.60 4.62
N PHE A 58 12.12 -1.80 5.17
CA PHE A 58 13.26 -2.12 6.05
C PHE A 58 14.30 -3.03 5.40
N GLY A 59 13.96 -3.69 4.30
CA GLY A 59 14.86 -4.57 3.56
C GLY A 59 15.85 -3.79 2.68
N PRO A 60 16.86 -4.48 2.13
CA PRO A 60 17.71 -3.92 1.10
C PRO A 60 16.90 -3.48 -0.13
N GLU A 61 17.25 -2.37 -0.77
CA GLU A 61 16.58 -1.91 -1.99
C GLU A 61 16.64 -2.95 -3.12
N SER A 62 17.68 -3.79 -3.14
CA SER A 62 17.82 -4.91 -4.09
C SER A 62 16.73 -5.97 -3.95
N ASP A 63 16.10 -6.06 -2.77
CA ASP A 63 15.15 -7.10 -2.42
C ASP A 63 13.70 -6.60 -2.48
N LYS A 64 13.50 -5.35 -2.89
CA LYS A 64 12.19 -4.70 -3.00
C LYS A 64 11.30 -5.42 -4.01
N LYS A 65 10.05 -5.70 -3.61
CA LYS A 65 9.11 -6.51 -4.40
C LYS A 65 7.82 -5.77 -4.73
N GLU A 66 7.32 -6.05 -5.91
CA GLU A 66 6.00 -5.63 -6.36
C GLU A 66 4.92 -6.49 -5.72
N ALA A 67 3.76 -5.92 -5.46
CA ALA A 67 2.60 -6.67 -5.01
C ALA A 67 2.13 -7.61 -6.13
N ASP A 68 2.15 -8.91 -5.85
CA ASP A 68 1.67 -9.97 -6.71
C ASP A 68 0.43 -10.64 -6.09
N TYR A 69 -0.72 -10.35 -6.68
CA TYR A 69 -2.00 -10.89 -6.25
C TYR A 69 -2.41 -12.18 -6.96
N SER A 70 -1.60 -12.69 -7.88
CA SER A 70 -1.92 -13.89 -8.68
C SER A 70 -1.86 -15.19 -7.87
N VAL A 71 -1.09 -15.19 -6.77
CA VAL A 71 -0.80 -16.39 -5.96
C VAL A 71 -1.42 -16.38 -4.56
N SER A 72 -2.01 -15.26 -4.14
CA SER A 72 -2.68 -15.15 -2.84
C SER A 72 -4.17 -15.44 -3.00
N ALA A 73 -4.64 -16.61 -2.56
CA ALA A 73 -6.05 -16.95 -2.38
C ALA A 73 -6.44 -16.88 -0.90
#